data_AF-A0A928GZ79-F1
#
_entry.id   AF-A0A928GZ79-F1
#
_cell.length_a   1.000
_cell.length_b   1.000
_cell.length_c   1.000
_cell.angle_alpha   90.00
_cell.angle_beta   90.00
_cell.angle_gamma   90.00
#
_symmetry.space_group_name_H-M   'P 1'
#
loop_
_entity.id
_entity.type
_entity.pdbx_description
1 polymer ?
#
loop_
_entity_poly.entity_id
_entity_poly.type
_entity_poly.pdbx_seq_one_letter_code
_entity_poly.pdbx_strand_id
1 'polypeptide(L)'
;MKVLSVRQPWAWLIVSGFKNIENRTWKTDYRGELFIHASQGFDWTALEWLEQFWEYQTLVCRHFGIRGPSITMRKEEFGAIVGYADLTDCVRNANSIWAMPGCWHWELHRALQLAPIQMKGRLGIFEIPEPEALR
;
A
#
# COMPACT_ATOMS: atom_id res chain seq x y z
N MET A 1 3.63 -11.13 13.02
CA MET A 1 3.42 -9.74 12.52
C MET A 1 2.02 -9.56 11.91
N LYS A 2 1.51 -8.32 11.93
CA LYS A 2 0.21 -7.93 11.36
C LYS A 2 0.39 -7.44 9.92
N VAL A 3 -0.48 -7.88 9.02
CA VAL A 3 -0.36 -7.61 7.58
C VAL A 3 -1.70 -7.10 7.04
N LEU A 4 -1.65 -6.15 6.12
CA LEU A 4 -2.77 -5.68 5.33
C LEU A 4 -2.48 -5.85 3.84
N SER A 5 -3.39 -6.50 3.12
CA SER A 5 -3.34 -6.54 1.66
C SER A 5 -3.91 -5.27 1.03
N VAL A 6 -3.14 -4.64 0.16
CA VAL A 6 -3.43 -3.39 -0.55
C VAL A 6 -3.15 -3.61 -2.05
N ARG A 7 -3.97 -3.04 -2.94
CA ARG A 7 -3.74 -3.14 -4.39
C ARG A 7 -2.57 -2.24 -4.82
N GLN A 8 -1.83 -2.64 -5.85
CA GLN A 8 -0.93 -1.70 -6.52
C GLN A 8 -1.75 -0.67 -7.29
N PRO A 9 -1.29 0.58 -7.47
CA PRO A 9 0.00 1.13 -7.03
C PRO A 9 0.00 1.64 -5.57
N TRP A 10 -1.13 1.58 -4.87
CA TRP A 10 -1.26 2.14 -3.52
C TRP A 10 -0.31 1.49 -2.51
N ALA A 11 -0.13 0.17 -2.59
CA ALA A 11 0.82 -0.55 -1.73
C ALA A 11 2.24 0.04 -1.84
N TRP A 12 2.72 0.26 -3.06
CA TRP A 12 4.03 0.86 -3.29
C TRP A 12 4.11 2.32 -2.84
N LEU A 13 3.07 3.13 -3.10
CA LEU A 13 3.02 4.52 -2.64
C LEU A 13 3.06 4.62 -1.11
N ILE A 14 2.46 3.66 -0.40
CA ILE A 14 2.52 3.59 1.07
C ILE A 14 3.96 3.30 1.52
N VAL A 15 4.54 2.17 1.08
CA VAL A 15 5.85 1.73 1.60
C VAL A 15 7.02 2.62 1.15
N SER A 16 6.82 3.40 0.07
CA SER A 16 7.75 4.44 -0.37
C SER A 16 7.59 5.76 0.39
N GLY A 17 6.62 5.86 1.31
CA GLY A 17 6.37 7.04 2.13
C GLY A 17 5.61 8.17 1.44
N PHE A 18 5.12 7.98 0.21
CA PHE A 18 4.36 9.00 -0.51
C PHE A 18 2.91 9.10 -0.03
N LYS A 19 2.28 7.96 0.29
CA LYS A 19 0.88 7.87 0.73
C LYS A 19 0.81 7.58 2.22
N ASN A 20 0.40 8.58 3.01
CA ASN A 20 0.30 8.49 4.47
C ASN A 20 -1.09 8.09 4.99
N ILE A 21 -2.08 7.90 4.12
CA ILE A 21 -3.43 7.43 4.49
C ILE A 21 -3.76 6.15 3.76
N GLU A 22 -4.24 5.14 4.48
CA GLU A 22 -4.96 4.01 3.89
C GLU A 22 -6.48 4.20 4.08
N ASN A 23 -7.25 4.07 3.00
CA ASN A 23 -8.70 4.30 3.02
C ASN A 23 -9.45 2.97 3.17
N ARG A 24 -10.31 2.86 4.18
CA ARG A 24 -11.15 1.66 4.39
C ARG A 24 -12.59 2.03 4.71
N THR A 25 -13.52 1.15 4.33
CA THR A 25 -14.94 1.31 4.71
C THR A 25 -15.21 0.93 6.16
N TRP A 26 -14.23 0.36 6.85
CA TRP A 26 -14.32 -0.15 8.22
C TRP A 26 -13.19 0.41 9.10
N LYS A 27 -13.46 0.50 10.40
CA LYS A 27 -12.51 1.01 11.41
C LYS A 27 -11.61 -0.08 11.96
N THR A 28 -10.43 0.28 12.45
CA THR A 28 -9.58 -0.63 13.23
C THR A 28 -9.11 0.04 14.51
N ASP A 29 -9.08 -0.73 15.59
CA ASP A 29 -8.52 -0.30 16.87
C ASP A 29 -7.03 -0.69 16.99
N TYR A 30 -6.48 -1.42 15.99
CA TYR A 30 -5.06 -1.77 15.96
C TYR A 30 -4.17 -0.54 15.78
N ARG A 31 -3.05 -0.50 16.50
CA ARG A 31 -1.97 0.49 16.37
C ARG A 31 -0.62 -0.21 16.48
N GLY A 32 0.35 0.25 15.69
CA GLY A 32 1.69 -0.35 15.61
C GLY A 32 2.07 -0.75 14.19
N GLU A 33 3.14 -1.53 14.09
CA GLU A 33 3.74 -1.93 12.82
C GLU A 33 2.79 -2.78 11.97
N LEU A 34 2.48 -2.29 10.77
CA LEU A 34 1.60 -2.92 9.81
C LEU A 34 2.36 -3.21 8.51
N PHE A 35 2.57 -4.50 8.24
CA PHE A 35 3.18 -4.93 6.98
C PHE A 35 2.18 -4.78 5.83
N ILE A 36 2.70 -4.32 4.69
CA ILE A 36 1.91 -4.07 3.49
C ILE A 36 2.18 -5.18 2.50
N HIS A 37 1.15 -5.98 2.26
CA HIS A 37 1.10 -6.97 1.19
C HIS A 37 0.52 -6.31 -0.06
N ALA A 38 1.25 -6.32 -1.16
CA ALA A 38 0.75 -5.91 -2.46
C ALA A 38 -0.02 -7.07 -3.09
N SER A 39 -1.31 -6.85 -3.37
CA SER A 39 -2.16 -7.85 -4.03
C SER A 39 -1.68 -8.16 -5.46
N GLN A 40 -2.18 -9.24 -6.07
CA GLN A 40 -1.84 -9.57 -7.47
C GLN A 40 -2.41 -8.58 -8.49
N GLY A 41 -3.43 -7.79 -8.12
CA GLY A 41 -4.06 -6.83 -9.02
C GLY A 41 -3.39 -5.46 -8.98
N PHE A 42 -3.33 -4.83 -10.14
CA PHE A 42 -3.10 -3.39 -10.28
C PHE A 42 -4.44 -2.65 -10.37
N ASP A 43 -4.51 -1.47 -9.78
CA ASP A 43 -5.63 -0.56 -9.80
C ASP A 43 -5.37 0.49 -10.90
N TRP A 44 -5.93 0.27 -12.08
CA TRP A 44 -5.71 1.15 -13.23
C TRP A 44 -6.47 2.47 -13.10
N THR A 45 -7.62 2.48 -12.43
CA THR A 45 -8.36 3.72 -12.16
C THR A 45 -7.62 4.60 -11.15
N ALA A 46 -6.83 4.01 -10.26
CA ALA A 46 -5.89 4.76 -9.43
C ALA A 46 -4.82 5.48 -10.26
N LEU A 47 -4.29 4.84 -11.31
CA LEU A 47 -3.30 5.46 -12.18
C LEU A 47 -3.87 6.62 -12.99
N GLU A 48 -5.11 6.49 -13.46
CA GLU A 48 -5.88 7.57 -14.11
C GLU A 48 -6.13 8.72 -13.11
N TRP A 49 -6.55 8.41 -11.88
CA TRP A 49 -6.76 9.42 -10.85
C TRP A 49 -5.47 10.17 -10.48
N LEU A 50 -4.31 9.51 -10.57
CA LEU A 50 -3.01 10.14 -10.34
C LEU A 50 -2.60 11.10 -11.46
N GLU A 51 -3.29 11.18 -12.60
CA GLU A 51 -2.99 12.18 -13.66
C GLU A 51 -3.08 13.61 -13.14
N GLN A 52 -3.98 13.88 -12.20
CA GLN A 52 -4.07 15.19 -11.55
C GLN A 52 -2.90 15.47 -10.59
N PHE A 53 -2.09 14.45 -10.28
CA PHE A 53 -0.87 14.50 -9.48
C PHE A 53 0.32 13.90 -10.26
N TRP A 54 0.63 14.53 -11.39
CA TRP A 54 1.56 14.05 -12.41
C TRP A 54 2.92 13.53 -11.88
N GLU A 55 3.44 14.10 -10.79
CA GLU A 55 4.68 13.67 -10.15
C GLU A 55 4.58 12.23 -9.61
N TYR A 56 3.50 11.90 -8.89
CA TYR A 56 3.27 10.56 -8.37
C TYR A 56 2.94 9.59 -9.49
N GLN A 57 2.16 10.03 -10.49
CA GLN A 57 1.89 9.19 -11.66
C GLN A 57 3.19 8.81 -12.39
N THR A 58 4.07 9.79 -12.61
CA THR A 58 5.37 9.58 -13.25
C THR A 58 6.22 8.58 -12.47
N LEU A 59 6.26 8.72 -11.14
CA LEU A 59 6.98 7.81 -10.25
C LEU A 59 6.44 6.38 -10.33
N VAL A 60 5.11 6.20 -10.26
CA VAL A 60 4.44 4.90 -10.40
C VAL A 60 4.73 4.28 -11.78
N CYS A 61 4.58 5.04 -12.86
CA CYS A 61 4.86 4.58 -14.22
C CYS A 61 6.30 4.11 -14.39
N ARG A 62 7.27 4.86 -13.85
CA ARG A 62 8.68 4.48 -13.89
C ARG A 62 8.98 3.24 -13.05
N HIS A 63 8.42 3.15 -11.84
CA HIS A 63 8.67 2.04 -10.93
C HIS A 63 8.18 0.70 -11.50
N PHE A 64 6.96 0.65 -12.04
CA PHE A 64 6.37 -0.57 -12.61
C PHE A 64 6.66 -0.75 -14.12
N GLY A 65 7.39 0.18 -14.74
CA GLY A 65 7.66 0.16 -16.18
C GLY A 65 6.35 0.14 -16.99
N ILE A 66 5.43 1.05 -16.68
CA ILE A 66 4.11 1.09 -17.32
C ILE A 66 4.24 1.61 -18.75
N ARG A 67 3.81 0.79 -19.71
CA ARG A 67 3.73 1.15 -21.14
C ARG A 67 2.36 0.74 -21.66
N GLY A 68 1.48 1.72 -21.89
CA GLY A 68 0.05 1.42 -22.09
C GLY A 68 -0.54 0.64 -20.90
N PRO A 69 -1.45 -0.32 -21.10
CA PRO A 69 -2.08 -1.09 -20.03
C PRO A 69 -1.20 -2.28 -19.57
N SER A 70 0.12 -2.12 -19.54
CA SER A 70 1.06 -3.22 -19.28
C SER A 70 2.12 -2.84 -18.25
N ILE A 71 2.35 -3.75 -17.30
CA ILE A 71 3.40 -3.69 -16.29
C ILE A 71 4.58 -4.55 -16.77
N THR A 72 5.74 -3.92 -16.92
CA THR A 72 6.93 -4.59 -17.47
C THR A 72 8.06 -4.78 -16.46
N MET A 73 7.98 -4.13 -15.31
CA MET A 73 8.99 -4.20 -14.24
C MET A 73 8.35 -4.55 -12.91
N ARG A 74 9.17 -4.99 -11.94
CA ARG A 74 8.79 -5.21 -10.54
C ARG A 74 7.62 -6.19 -10.36
N LYS A 75 7.51 -7.20 -11.23
CA LYS A 75 6.44 -8.21 -11.15
C LYS A 75 6.52 -9.02 -9.85
N GLU A 76 7.72 -9.15 -9.28
CA GLU A 76 8.00 -9.75 -7.99
C GLU A 76 7.32 -9.02 -6.81
N GLU A 77 6.96 -7.74 -6.96
CA GLU A 77 6.24 -7.00 -5.92
C GLU A 77 4.75 -7.39 -5.83
N PHE A 78 4.21 -8.10 -6.83
CA PHE A 78 2.81 -8.53 -6.82
C PHE A 78 2.66 -9.86 -6.08
N GLY A 79 1.70 -9.93 -5.16
CA GLY A 79 1.52 -11.12 -4.33
C GLY A 79 2.60 -11.26 -3.26
N ALA A 80 3.18 -10.16 -2.79
CA ALA A 80 4.27 -10.17 -1.82
C ALA A 80 4.06 -9.11 -0.74
N ILE A 81 4.67 -9.33 0.43
CA ILE A 81 4.93 -8.24 1.38
C ILE A 81 6.05 -7.39 0.80
N VAL A 82 5.79 -6.10 0.63
CA VAL A 82 6.71 -5.15 -0.05
C VAL A 82 7.27 -4.09 0.90
N GLY A 83 6.87 -4.12 2.17
CA GLY A 83 7.28 -3.16 3.17
C GLY A 83 6.36 -3.14 4.38
N TYR A 84 6.50 -2.13 5.21
CA TYR A 84 5.63 -1.86 6.34
C TYR A 84 5.48 -0.36 6.58
N ALA A 85 4.52 -0.01 7.43
CA ALA A 85 4.37 1.32 8.01
C ALA A 85 3.73 1.21 9.41
N ASP A 86 3.95 2.20 10.26
CA ASP A 86 3.28 2.31 11.55
C ASP A 86 1.85 2.81 11.36
N LEU A 87 0.86 2.01 11.74
CA LEU A 87 -0.50 2.47 11.90
C LEU A 87 -0.65 3.21 13.22
N THR A 88 -0.74 4.53 13.13
CA THR A 88 -0.71 5.44 14.30
C THR A 88 -2.09 5.97 14.69
N ASP A 89 -3.00 6.13 13.71
CA ASP A 89 -4.38 6.50 13.99
C ASP A 89 -5.39 5.94 12.97
N CYS A 90 -6.67 6.02 13.29
CA CYS A 90 -7.80 5.62 12.44
C CYS A 90 -8.95 6.59 12.68
N VAL A 91 -9.02 7.63 11.85
CA VAL A 91 -9.92 8.77 12.03
C VAL A 91 -10.92 8.91 10.88
N ARG A 92 -11.84 9.86 11.03
CA ARG A 92 -12.63 10.40 9.92
C ARG A 92 -12.10 11.78 9.58
N ASN A 93 -12.16 12.15 8.30
CA ASN A 93 -11.80 13.47 7.80
C ASN A 93 -10.33 13.85 8.05
N ALA A 94 -9.39 12.92 7.81
CA ALA A 94 -7.97 13.21 7.86
C ALA A 94 -7.59 14.34 6.90
N ASN A 95 -6.70 15.23 7.34
CA ASN A 95 -6.20 16.33 6.53
C ASN A 95 -5.06 15.86 5.63
N SER A 96 -5.40 15.18 4.53
CA SER A 96 -4.44 14.64 3.57
C SER A 96 -5.06 14.56 2.18
N ILE A 97 -4.26 14.81 1.13
CA ILE A 97 -4.69 14.63 -0.27
C ILE A 97 -5.11 13.18 -0.57
N TRP A 98 -4.65 12.24 0.25
CA TRP A 98 -4.91 10.82 0.11
C TRP A 98 -6.22 10.38 0.78
N ALA A 99 -6.88 11.27 1.53
CA ALA A 99 -8.09 10.97 2.30
C ALA A 99 -9.33 10.97 1.40
N MET A 100 -9.97 9.82 1.23
CA MET A 100 -11.19 9.71 0.42
C MET A 100 -12.45 10.00 1.26
N PRO A 101 -13.39 10.81 0.77
CA PRO A 101 -14.66 11.05 1.45
C PRO A 101 -15.41 9.75 1.78
N GLY A 102 -16.03 9.68 2.96
CA GLY A 102 -16.80 8.52 3.41
C GLY A 102 -15.97 7.33 3.95
N CYS A 103 -14.64 7.34 3.79
CA CYS A 103 -13.76 6.31 4.32
C CYS A 103 -13.29 6.61 5.76
N TRP A 104 -12.89 5.56 6.48
CA TRP A 104 -11.99 5.66 7.60
C TRP A 104 -10.58 5.86 7.05
N HIS A 105 -9.84 6.76 7.67
CA HIS A 105 -8.51 7.17 7.26
C HIS A 105 -7.52 6.61 8.27
N TRP A 106 -6.79 5.59 7.85
CA TRP A 106 -5.77 4.94 8.65
C TRP A 106 -4.46 5.69 8.44
N GLU A 107 -3.97 6.35 9.48
CA GLU A 107 -2.79 7.20 9.42
C GLU A 107 -1.51 6.37 9.55
N LEU A 108 -0.70 6.41 8.51
CA LEU A 108 0.51 5.63 8.33
C LEU A 108 1.74 6.52 8.44
N HIS A 109 2.68 6.12 9.29
CA HIS A 109 3.95 6.81 9.50
C HIS A 109 5.13 5.85 9.38
N ARG A 110 6.35 6.39 9.27
CA ARG A 110 7.61 5.61 9.26
C ARG A 110 7.57 4.42 8.30
N ALA A 111 7.06 4.67 7.09
CA ALA A 111 7.01 3.65 6.05
C ALA A 111 8.42 3.25 5.60
N LEU A 112 8.61 1.94 5.40
CA LEU A 112 9.86 1.38 4.89
C LEU A 112 9.56 0.31 3.83
N GLN A 113 10.23 0.42 2.68
CA GLN A 113 10.20 -0.59 1.64
C GLN A 113 11.14 -1.75 1.98
N LEU A 114 10.70 -2.98 1.69
CA LEU A 114 11.46 -4.21 1.89
C LEU A 114 11.67 -4.94 0.56
N ALA A 115 12.63 -5.88 0.55
CA ALA A 115 12.69 -6.87 -0.51
C ALA A 115 11.39 -7.71 -0.51
N PRO A 116 10.78 -8.00 -1.68
CA PRO A 116 9.49 -8.69 -1.72
C PRO A 116 9.52 -10.09 -1.09
N ILE A 117 8.64 -10.33 -0.12
CA ILE A 117 8.46 -11.64 0.52
C ILE A 117 7.17 -12.28 -0.03
N GLN A 118 7.32 -13.30 -0.86
CA GLN A 118 6.21 -13.94 -1.57
C GLN A 118 5.24 -14.61 -0.61
N MET A 119 3.95 -14.27 -0.70
CA MET A 119 2.90 -14.97 0.04
C MET A 119 1.49 -14.67 -0.47
N LYS A 120 0.55 -15.59 -0.19
CA LYS A 120 -0.87 -15.35 -0.50
C LYS A 120 -1.50 -14.36 0.47
N GLY A 121 -1.97 -13.22 -0.03
CA GLY A 121 -2.71 -12.22 0.73
C GLY A 121 -4.06 -12.72 1.24
N ARG A 122 -4.65 -11.97 2.18
CA ARG A 122 -5.96 -12.27 2.80
C ARG A 122 -6.75 -10.99 3.01
N LEU A 123 -8.08 -11.13 3.16
CA LEU A 123 -8.95 -10.01 3.50
C LEU A 123 -8.76 -9.58 4.96
N GLY A 124 -8.95 -8.30 5.22
CA GLY A 124 -8.78 -7.70 6.55
C GLY A 124 -7.31 -7.60 6.97
N ILE A 125 -7.09 -7.20 8.22
CA ILE A 125 -5.77 -7.34 8.86
C ILE A 125 -5.65 -8.82 9.29
N PHE A 126 -4.55 -9.45 8.93
CA PHE A 126 -4.29 -10.83 9.29
C PHE A 126 -2.91 -10.98 9.95
N GLU A 127 -2.74 -12.06 10.71
CA GLU A 127 -1.49 -12.39 11.38
C GLU A 127 -0.75 -13.49 10.62
N ILE A 128 0.57 -13.36 10.59
CA ILE A 128 1.51 -14.42 10.17
C ILE A 128 2.67 -14.50 11.16
N PRO A 129 3.31 -15.69 11.28
CA PRO A 129 4.62 -15.79 11.92
C PRO A 129 5.61 -14.86 11.22
N GLU A 130 6.61 -14.38 11.96
CA GLU A 130 7.70 -13.62 11.37
C GLU A 130 8.44 -14.47 10.32
N PRO A 131 8.50 -14.03 9.06
CA PRO A 131 9.22 -14.73 8.00
C PRO A 131 10.71 -14.82 8.33
N GLU A 132 11.33 -15.95 8.01
CA GLU A 132 12.79 -16.11 8.15
C GLU A 132 13.58 -15.03 7.39
N ALA A 133 13.04 -14.52 6.30
CA ALA A 133 13.65 -13.45 5.50
C ALA A 133 13.74 -12.08 6.21
N LEU A 134 13.09 -11.92 7.37
CA LEU A 134 13.15 -10.70 8.20
C LEU A 134 13.96 -10.87 9.49
N ARG A 135 14.53 -12.07 9.72
CA ARG A 135 15.52 -12.30 10.79
C ARG A 135 16.90 -11.83 10.34
#